data_AF-A0A815UZT4-F1
#
_entry.id   AF-A0A815UZT4-F1
#
_cell.length_a   1.000
_cell.length_b   1.000
_cell.length_c   1.000
_cell.angle_alpha   90.00
_cell.angle_beta   90.00
_cell.angle_gamma   90.00
#
_symmetry.space_group_name_H-M   'P 1'
#
loop_
_entity.id
_entity.type
_entity.pdbx_description
1 polymer ?
#
loop_
_entity_poly.entity_id
_entity_poly.type
_entity_poly.pdbx_seq_one_letter_code
_entity_poly.pdbx_strand_id
1 'polypeptide(L)'
;ETSKNTVTKLVATNLIANGKVDEGVQLLCTIDLCAEACRYLQDHNQWERSIWLAKLRLKSNSTEYIDVMKRWSEYIRQYSQTSKLHSALVLISCGQFRRAIEILHNQGATELAIRLFICCKQFGIDDGTIGQKLFDDYIDLMQSFGFASIANDYRTTVVV
;
A
#
# COMPACT_ATOMS: atom_id res chain seq x y z
N GLU A 1 -3.07 0.16 -36.02
CA GLU A 1 -3.60 -0.52 -34.81
C GLU A 1 -4.16 0.46 -33.77
N THR A 2 -3.55 1.63 -33.58
CA THR A 2 -4.00 2.68 -32.64
C THR A 2 -5.48 3.06 -32.73
N SER A 3 -6.07 3.11 -33.94
CA SER A 3 -7.49 3.46 -34.14
C SER A 3 -8.48 2.36 -33.70
N LYS A 4 -8.05 1.08 -33.69
CA LYS A 4 -8.90 -0.02 -33.21
C LYS A 4 -8.98 -0.01 -31.68
N ASN A 5 -7.88 0.32 -31.03
CA ASN A 5 -7.81 0.39 -29.56
C ASN A 5 -8.67 1.54 -29.00
N THR A 6 -8.83 2.66 -29.73
CA THR A 6 -9.70 3.77 -29.33
C THR A 6 -11.19 3.42 -29.41
N VAL A 7 -11.63 2.70 -30.45
CA VAL A 7 -13.03 2.25 -30.54
C VAL A 7 -13.35 1.22 -29.47
N THR A 8 -12.49 0.22 -29.26
CA THR A 8 -12.68 -0.79 -28.21
C THR A 8 -12.73 -0.15 -26.82
N LYS A 9 -11.85 0.84 -26.56
CA LYS A 9 -11.88 1.61 -25.32
C LYS A 9 -13.21 2.35 -25.12
N LEU A 10 -13.72 3.03 -26.15
CA LEU A 10 -15.01 3.73 -26.08
C LEU A 10 -16.18 2.79 -25.80
N VAL A 11 -16.20 1.62 -26.46
CA VAL A 11 -17.23 0.61 -26.21
C VAL A 11 -17.14 0.09 -24.78
N ALA A 12 -15.92 -0.19 -24.31
CA ALA A 12 -15.70 -0.68 -22.95
C ALA A 12 -16.15 0.32 -21.88
N THR A 13 -15.78 1.61 -22.02
CA THR A 13 -16.19 2.64 -21.05
C THR A 13 -17.69 2.89 -21.07
N ASN A 14 -18.34 2.80 -22.24
CA ASN A 14 -19.79 2.91 -22.37
C ASN A 14 -20.51 1.73 -21.70
N LEU A 15 -20.00 0.50 -21.85
CA LEU A 15 -20.54 -0.66 -21.15
C LEU A 15 -20.45 -0.50 -19.62
N ILE A 16 -19.30 -0.04 -19.11
CA ILE A 16 -19.12 0.24 -17.68
C ILE A 16 -20.12 1.30 -17.20
N ALA A 17 -20.28 2.39 -17.94
CA ALA A 17 -21.23 3.46 -17.61
C ALA A 17 -22.69 2.97 -17.57
N ASN A 18 -23.04 1.97 -18.39
CA ASN A 18 -24.36 1.34 -18.40
C ASN A 18 -24.52 0.20 -17.37
N GLY A 19 -23.56 0.02 -16.47
CA GLY A 19 -23.61 -1.01 -15.41
C GLY A 19 -23.11 -2.40 -15.84
N LYS A 20 -22.66 -2.57 -17.09
CA LYS A 20 -22.04 -3.79 -17.62
C LYS A 20 -20.53 -3.79 -17.37
N VAL A 21 -20.17 -3.79 -16.08
CA VAL A 21 -18.78 -3.62 -15.63
C VAL A 21 -17.91 -4.80 -16.06
N ASP A 22 -18.41 -6.03 -15.98
CA ASP A 22 -17.64 -7.23 -16.29
C ASP A 22 -17.26 -7.29 -17.78
N GLU A 23 -18.20 -7.03 -18.69
CA GLU A 23 -17.92 -7.01 -20.14
C GLU A 23 -16.97 -5.88 -20.53
N GLY A 24 -17.15 -4.69 -19.93
CA GLY A 24 -16.26 -3.56 -20.18
C GLY A 24 -14.84 -3.78 -19.67
N VAL A 25 -14.69 -4.34 -18.47
CA VAL A 25 -13.38 -4.72 -17.91
C VAL A 25 -12.69 -5.77 -18.78
N GLN A 26 -13.42 -6.79 -19.24
CA GLN A 26 -12.86 -7.80 -20.12
C GLN A 26 -12.37 -7.19 -21.44
N LEU A 27 -13.12 -6.26 -22.03
CA LEU A 27 -12.70 -5.55 -23.24
C LEU A 27 -11.49 -4.64 -23.01
N LEU A 28 -11.36 -3.99 -21.85
CA LEU A 28 -10.15 -3.24 -21.51
C LEU A 28 -8.94 -4.17 -21.36
N CYS A 29 -9.13 -5.37 -20.82
CA CYS A 29 -8.07 -6.36 -20.69
C CYS A 29 -7.59 -6.93 -22.03
N THR A 30 -8.45 -7.03 -23.06
CA THR A 30 -8.04 -7.52 -24.39
C THR A 30 -7.17 -6.53 -25.17
N ILE A 31 -7.23 -5.25 -24.82
CA ILE A 31 -6.38 -4.18 -25.39
C ILE A 31 -5.24 -3.76 -24.45
N ASP A 32 -4.92 -4.61 -23.47
CA ASP A 32 -3.84 -4.42 -22.48
C ASP A 32 -3.98 -3.16 -21.58
N LEU A 33 -5.18 -2.61 -21.45
CA LEU A 33 -5.50 -1.53 -20.50
C LEU A 33 -5.93 -2.06 -19.13
N CYS A 34 -5.23 -3.08 -18.63
CA CYS A 34 -5.59 -3.77 -17.38
C CYS A 34 -5.53 -2.85 -16.15
N ALA A 35 -4.62 -1.87 -16.14
CA ALA A 35 -4.51 -0.88 -15.07
C ALA A 35 -5.74 0.04 -14.99
N GLU A 36 -6.27 0.45 -16.14
CA GLU A 36 -7.48 1.27 -16.22
C GLU A 36 -8.71 0.45 -15.82
N ALA A 37 -8.76 -0.83 -16.23
CA ALA A 37 -9.79 -1.76 -15.81
C ALA A 37 -9.82 -1.96 -14.28
N CYS A 38 -8.65 -2.07 -13.63
CA CYS A 38 -8.55 -2.12 -12.17
C CYS A 38 -9.13 -0.86 -11.50
N ARG A 39 -8.87 0.33 -12.05
CA ARG A 39 -9.42 1.59 -11.52
C ARG A 39 -10.94 1.61 -11.61
N TYR A 40 -11.51 1.22 -12.75
CA TYR A 40 -12.95 1.11 -12.91
C TYR A 40 -13.58 0.13 -11.91
N LEU A 41 -12.94 -1.02 -11.67
CA LEU A 41 -13.40 -1.97 -10.64
C LEU A 41 -13.39 -1.33 -9.24
N GLN A 42 -12.34 -0.57 -8.89
CA GLN A 42 -12.27 0.12 -7.60
C GLN A 42 -13.35 1.21 -7.46
N ASP A 43 -13.59 1.99 -8.51
CA ASP A 43 -14.64 3.02 -8.52
C ASP A 43 -16.05 2.42 -8.36
N HIS A 44 -16.25 1.17 -8.77
CA HIS A 44 -17.49 0.40 -8.58
C HIS A 44 -17.50 -0.47 -7.31
N ASN A 45 -16.65 -0.18 -6.33
CA ASN A 45 -16.51 -0.92 -5.07
C ASN A 45 -16.15 -2.41 -5.21
N GLN A 46 -15.68 -2.85 -6.38
CA GLN A 46 -15.23 -4.23 -6.63
C GLN A 46 -13.74 -4.39 -6.32
N TRP A 47 -13.36 -4.08 -5.06
CA TRP A 47 -11.98 -4.04 -4.60
C TRP A 47 -11.23 -5.37 -4.78
N GLU A 48 -11.80 -6.48 -4.29
CA GLU A 48 -11.15 -7.79 -4.36
C GLU A 48 -10.87 -8.23 -5.82
N ARG A 49 -11.85 -8.00 -6.71
CA ARG A 49 -11.71 -8.29 -8.14
C ARG A 49 -10.61 -7.44 -8.77
N SER A 50 -10.53 -6.16 -8.42
CA SER A 50 -9.44 -5.29 -8.89
C SER A 50 -8.07 -5.83 -8.51
N ILE A 51 -7.91 -6.33 -7.29
CA ILE A 51 -6.61 -6.85 -6.82
C ILE A 51 -6.25 -8.16 -7.50
N TRP A 52 -7.20 -9.07 -7.66
CA TRP A 52 -6.98 -10.31 -8.40
C TRP A 52 -6.55 -10.03 -9.83
N LEU A 53 -7.23 -9.08 -10.50
CA LEU A 53 -6.87 -8.68 -11.86
C LEU A 53 -5.48 -8.06 -11.91
N ALA A 54 -5.15 -7.16 -10.97
CA ALA A 54 -3.84 -6.54 -10.88
C ALA A 54 -2.72 -7.57 -10.71
N LYS A 55 -2.89 -8.53 -9.79
CA LYS A 55 -1.91 -9.61 -9.55
C LYS A 55 -1.75 -10.54 -10.75
N LEU A 56 -2.80 -10.74 -11.54
CA LEU A 56 -2.78 -11.66 -12.69
C LEU A 56 -2.18 -11.02 -13.95
N ARG A 57 -2.42 -9.72 -14.17
CA ARG A 57 -2.11 -9.05 -15.44
C ARG A 57 -1.02 -8.00 -15.36
N LEU A 58 -0.84 -7.35 -14.20
CA LEU A 58 0.18 -6.32 -14.03
C LEU A 58 1.47 -6.95 -13.48
N LYS A 59 2.62 -6.37 -13.85
CA LYS A 59 3.90 -6.79 -13.26
C LYS A 59 4.00 -6.24 -11.84
N SER A 60 4.47 -7.07 -10.91
CA SER A 60 4.53 -6.71 -9.48
C SER A 60 5.40 -5.49 -9.16
N ASN A 61 6.35 -5.15 -10.02
CA ASN A 61 7.21 -3.98 -9.90
C ASN A 61 6.76 -2.78 -10.74
N SER A 62 5.61 -2.88 -11.43
CA SER A 62 5.10 -1.79 -12.25
C SER A 62 4.49 -0.70 -11.37
N THR A 63 4.59 0.56 -11.81
CA THR A 63 4.01 1.70 -11.10
C THR A 63 2.49 1.56 -11.01
N GLU A 64 1.85 1.04 -12.06
CA GLU A 64 0.41 0.82 -12.10
C GLU A 64 -0.06 -0.22 -11.07
N TYR A 65 0.69 -1.33 -10.91
CA TYR A 65 0.38 -2.32 -9.88
C TYR A 65 0.48 -1.72 -8.48
N ILE A 66 1.57 -0.98 -8.22
CA ILE A 66 1.81 -0.32 -6.93
C ILE A 66 0.69 0.69 -6.62
N ASP A 67 0.22 1.46 -7.61
CA ASP A 67 -0.83 2.44 -7.42
C ASP A 67 -2.18 1.81 -7.09
N VAL A 68 -2.55 0.72 -7.77
CA VAL A 68 -3.77 -0.05 -7.49
C VAL A 68 -3.74 -0.60 -6.06
N MET A 69 -2.59 -1.14 -5.64
CA MET A 69 -2.39 -1.70 -4.29
C MET A 69 -2.38 -0.62 -3.21
N LYS A 70 -1.78 0.56 -3.47
CA LYS A 70 -1.82 1.72 -2.56
C LYS A 70 -3.25 2.16 -2.30
N ARG A 71 -4.06 2.32 -3.35
CA ARG A 71 -5.46 2.74 -3.21
C ARG A 71 -6.28 1.73 -2.42
N TRP A 72 -6.02 0.43 -2.61
CA TRP A 72 -6.63 -0.61 -1.79
C TRP A 72 -6.19 -0.56 -0.31
N SER A 73 -4.90 -0.30 -0.04
CA SER A 73 -4.43 -0.13 1.34
C SER A 73 -5.12 1.05 2.05
N GLU A 74 -5.34 2.14 1.33
CA GLU A 74 -6.06 3.32 1.85
C GLU A 74 -7.54 3.02 2.11
N TYR A 75 -8.18 2.22 1.25
CA TYR A 75 -9.55 1.73 1.46
C TYR A 75 -9.65 0.83 2.71
N ILE A 76 -8.75 -0.16 2.85
CA ILE A 76 -8.72 -1.06 4.03
C ILE A 76 -8.61 -0.26 5.33
N ARG A 77 -7.79 0.80 5.33
CA ARG A 77 -7.60 1.68 6.47
C ARG A 77 -8.87 2.43 6.88
N GLN A 78 -9.71 2.83 5.92
CA GLN A 78 -10.92 3.60 6.21
C GLN A 78 -12.07 2.73 6.74
N TYR A 79 -12.17 1.48 6.29
CA TYR A 79 -13.39 0.67 6.46
C TYR A 79 -13.30 -0.46 7.49
N SER A 80 -12.13 -0.76 8.08
CA SER A 80 -12.02 -1.88 9.02
C SER A 80 -11.20 -1.54 10.27
N GLN A 81 -11.69 -1.95 11.44
CA GLN A 81 -11.07 -1.70 12.75
C GLN A 81 -9.93 -2.68 13.05
N THR A 82 -9.93 -3.85 12.40
CA THR A 82 -8.89 -4.92 12.48
C THR A 82 -7.77 -4.73 11.44
N SER A 83 -7.73 -3.56 10.79
CA SER A 83 -7.12 -3.41 9.45
C SER A 83 -5.74 -2.75 9.42
N LYS A 84 -5.25 -2.29 10.57
CA LYS A 84 -3.98 -1.55 10.69
C LYS A 84 -2.81 -2.33 10.09
N LEU A 85 -2.67 -3.59 10.50
CA LEU A 85 -1.64 -4.51 10.00
C LEU A 85 -1.88 -4.92 8.54
N HIS A 86 -3.13 -5.13 8.14
CA HIS A 86 -3.47 -5.54 6.76
C HIS A 86 -3.07 -4.46 5.74
N SER A 87 -3.34 -3.19 6.03
CA SER A 87 -2.90 -2.08 5.17
C SER A 87 -1.38 -2.02 5.05
N ALA A 88 -0.65 -2.21 6.16
CA ALA A 88 0.81 -2.20 6.15
C ALA A 88 1.38 -3.39 5.36
N LEU A 89 0.82 -4.60 5.53
CA LEU A 89 1.24 -5.81 4.82
C LEU A 89 1.06 -5.71 3.30
N VAL A 90 -0.02 -5.06 2.84
CA VAL A 90 -0.24 -4.78 1.41
C VAL A 90 0.90 -3.91 0.84
N LEU A 91 1.30 -2.86 1.55
CA LEU A 91 2.40 -1.99 1.12
C LEU A 91 3.75 -2.70 1.17
N ILE A 92 4.01 -3.51 2.20
CA ILE A 92 5.21 -4.34 2.30
C ILE A 92 5.31 -5.31 1.11
N SER A 93 4.19 -5.94 0.73
CA SER A 93 4.14 -6.86 -0.43
C SER A 93 4.49 -6.18 -1.76
N CYS A 94 4.38 -4.86 -1.81
CA CYS A 94 4.69 -4.04 -2.98
C CYS A 94 6.09 -3.38 -2.88
N GLY A 95 6.88 -3.74 -1.86
CA GLY A 95 8.19 -3.15 -1.59
C GLY A 95 8.14 -1.71 -1.07
N GLN A 96 6.96 -1.21 -0.67
CA GLN A 96 6.76 0.15 -0.17
C GLN A 96 6.96 0.20 1.36
N PHE A 97 8.16 -0.19 1.82
CA PHE A 97 8.48 -0.32 3.25
C PHE A 97 8.37 1.00 4.01
N ARG A 98 8.94 2.08 3.45
CA ARG A 98 8.86 3.44 4.00
C ARG A 98 7.42 3.85 4.33
N ARG A 99 6.51 3.68 3.36
CA ARG A 99 5.11 4.07 3.53
C ARG A 99 4.36 3.14 4.50
N ALA A 100 4.74 1.86 4.57
CA ALA A 100 4.21 0.94 5.57
C ALA A 100 4.60 1.36 7.00
N ILE A 101 5.87 1.76 7.21
CA ILE A 101 6.38 2.28 8.49
C ILE A 101 5.62 3.55 8.90
N GLU A 102 5.47 4.50 7.97
CA GLU A 102 4.72 5.75 8.21
C GLU A 102 3.25 5.49 8.60
N ILE A 103 2.58 4.52 7.96
CA ILE A 103 1.20 4.16 8.32
C ILE A 103 1.13 3.52 9.70
N LEU A 104 2.03 2.58 10.02
CA LEU A 104 2.06 1.95 11.33
C LEU A 104 2.31 2.98 12.45
N HIS A 105 3.24 3.92 12.21
CA HIS A 105 3.53 5.01 13.13
C HIS A 105 2.29 5.89 13.37
N ASN A 106 1.67 6.38 12.30
CA ASN A 106 0.50 7.26 12.38
C ASN A 106 -0.73 6.58 13.02
N GLN A 107 -0.78 5.25 13.03
CA GLN A 107 -1.89 4.48 13.63
C GLN A 107 -1.66 4.08 15.09
N GLY A 108 -0.55 4.53 15.69
CA GLY A 108 -0.16 4.25 17.07
C GLY A 108 0.49 2.88 17.28
N ALA A 109 0.83 2.16 16.20
CA ALA A 109 1.53 0.88 16.25
C ALA A 109 3.06 1.09 16.18
N THR A 110 3.57 2.01 17.01
CA THR A 110 4.97 2.48 16.98
C THR A 110 5.97 1.34 17.16
N GLU A 111 5.70 0.39 18.07
CA GLU A 111 6.58 -0.77 18.28
C GLU A 111 6.75 -1.63 17.01
N LEU A 112 5.65 -1.89 16.29
CA LEU A 112 5.68 -2.63 15.03
C LEU A 112 6.40 -1.86 13.92
N ALA A 113 6.22 -0.55 13.88
CA ALA A 113 6.93 0.33 12.95
C ALA A 113 8.45 0.29 13.18
N ILE A 114 8.89 0.30 14.44
CA ILE A 114 10.30 0.15 14.83
C ILE A 114 10.86 -1.21 14.42
N ARG A 115 10.15 -2.30 14.74
CA ARG A 115 10.59 -3.66 14.38
C ARG A 115 10.75 -3.79 12.87
N LEU A 116 9.79 -3.28 12.10
CA LEU A 116 9.87 -3.27 10.64
C LEU A 116 11.07 -2.44 10.15
N PHE A 117 11.31 -1.26 10.71
CA PHE A 117 12.47 -0.43 10.37
C PHE A 117 13.80 -1.15 10.64
N ILE A 118 13.96 -1.78 11.82
CA ILE A 118 15.17 -2.52 12.17
C ILE A 118 15.43 -3.64 11.15
N CYS A 119 14.38 -4.40 10.79
CA CYS A 119 14.50 -5.41 9.73
C CYS A 119 14.91 -4.78 8.39
N CYS A 120 14.28 -3.67 7.98
CA CYS A 120 14.65 -2.97 6.74
C CYS A 120 16.12 -2.49 6.74
N LYS A 121 16.64 -1.98 7.87
CA LYS A 121 18.06 -1.61 8.04
C LYS A 121 18.97 -2.83 7.89
N GLN A 122 18.62 -3.97 8.51
CA GLN A 122 19.40 -5.21 8.42
C GLN A 122 19.48 -5.77 6.99
N PHE A 123 18.41 -5.64 6.20
CA PHE A 123 18.38 -6.08 4.80
C PHE A 123 18.89 -5.02 3.81
N GLY A 124 19.36 -3.85 4.27
CA GLY A 124 19.88 -2.79 3.42
C GLY A 124 18.83 -2.12 2.51
N ILE A 125 17.57 -2.10 2.95
CA ILE A 125 16.42 -1.63 2.15
C ILE A 125 16.12 -0.14 2.37
N ASP A 126 16.57 0.46 3.47
CA ASP A 126 16.19 1.82 3.87
C ASP A 126 17.40 2.74 4.15
N ASP A 127 17.20 4.03 3.88
CA ASP A 127 18.23 5.10 3.93
C ASP A 127 18.40 5.70 5.35
N GLY A 128 17.80 5.09 6.38
CA GLY A 128 17.97 5.46 7.79
C GLY A 128 17.28 6.75 8.26
N THR A 129 16.77 7.57 7.35
CA THR A 129 16.20 8.91 7.66
C THR A 129 14.91 8.87 8.49
N ILE A 130 14.10 7.81 8.35
CA ILE A 130 12.86 7.64 9.14
C ILE A 130 13.16 7.14 10.55
N GLY A 131 14.23 6.35 10.70
CA GLY A 131 14.58 5.70 11.95
C GLY A 131 14.68 6.66 13.11
N GLN A 132 15.46 7.74 12.96
CA GLN A 132 15.75 8.68 14.05
C GLN A 132 14.48 9.27 14.68
N LYS A 133 13.59 9.84 13.85
CA LYS A 133 12.31 10.42 14.34
C LYS A 133 11.44 9.37 15.02
N LEU A 134 11.39 8.18 14.46
CA LEU A 134 10.54 7.10 14.96
C LEU A 134 11.04 6.55 16.30
N PHE A 135 12.35 6.55 16.51
CA PHE A 135 12.96 6.24 17.80
C PHE A 135 12.74 7.35 18.83
N ASP A 136 12.88 8.62 18.44
CA ASP A 136 12.63 9.75 19.33
C ASP A 136 11.18 9.75 19.83
N ASP A 137 10.20 9.59 18.92
CA ASP A 137 8.78 9.51 19.27
C ASP A 137 8.46 8.34 20.23
N TYR A 138 9.18 7.22 20.10
CA TYR A 138 9.02 6.06 20.99
C TYR A 138 9.71 6.23 22.35
N ILE A 139 10.87 6.87 22.38
CA ILE A 139 11.56 7.23 23.63
C ILE A 139 10.70 8.17 24.45
N ASP A 140 10.10 9.19 23.81
CA ASP A 140 9.18 10.13 24.46
C ASP A 140 7.94 9.41 24.98
N LEU A 141 7.37 8.48 24.19
CA LEU A 141 6.27 7.63 24.63
C LEU A 141 6.66 6.79 25.87
N MET A 142 7.81 6.13 25.87
CA MET A 142 8.31 5.34 27.00
C MET A 142 8.54 6.18 28.26
N GLN A 143 9.07 7.39 28.09
CA GLN A 143 9.25 8.34 29.19
C GLN A 143 7.91 8.77 29.78
N SER A 144 6.89 8.99 28.95
CA SER A 144 5.53 9.34 29.40
C SER A 144 4.87 8.24 30.25
N PHE A 145 5.23 6.97 30.01
CA PHE A 145 4.78 5.82 30.80
C PHE A 145 5.65 5.51 32.03
N GLY A 146 6.69 6.31 32.29
CA GLY A 146 7.56 6.16 33.46
C GLY A 146 8.75 5.20 33.28
N PHE A 147 9.00 4.71 32.06
CA PHE A 147 10.11 3.78 31.75
C PHE A 147 11.40 4.52 31.32
N ALA A 148 11.77 5.56 32.06
CA ALA A 148 12.88 6.44 31.67
C ALA A 148 14.26 5.74 31.60
N SER A 149 14.51 4.74 32.44
CA SER A 149 15.77 3.99 32.43
C SER A 149 15.95 3.15 31.16
N ILE A 150 14.88 2.47 30.72
CA ILE A 150 14.86 1.64 29.51
C ILE A 150 14.96 2.53 28.25
N ALA A 151 14.27 3.66 28.25
CA ALA A 151 14.31 4.61 27.15
C ALA A 151 15.72 5.17 26.91
N ASN A 152 16.47 5.42 27.99
CA ASN A 152 17.84 5.93 27.92
C ASN A 152 18.81 4.86 27.41
N ASP A 153 18.61 3.59 27.79
CA ASP A 153 19.41 2.46 27.30
C ASP A 153 19.17 2.23 25.79
N TYR A 154 17.90 2.32 25.37
CA TYR A 154 17.51 2.21 23.95
C TYR A 154 18.15 3.28 23.06
N ARG A 155 18.29 4.51 23.57
CA ARG A 155 18.98 5.62 22.89
C ARG A 155 20.44 5.30 22.61
N THR A 156 21.11 4.56 23.50
CA THR A 156 22.52 4.16 23.36
C THR A 156 22.73 2.94 22.47
N THR A 157 21.80 1.98 22.44
CA THR A 157 22.01 0.70 21.73
C THR A 157 21.59 0.73 20.25
N VAL A 158 20.55 1.50 19.88
CA VAL A 158 19.90 1.37 18.56
C VAL A 158 20.25 2.51 17.59
N VAL A 159 20.75 3.65 18.09
CA VAL A 159 21.16 4.81 17.27
C VAL A 159 22.55 4.63 16.62
N VAL A 160 23.24 3.50 16.89
CA VAL A 160 24.48 3.09 16.22
C VAL A 160 24.19 2.24 14.97
#